data_AF-K1ZAC7-F1
#
_entry.id   AF-K1ZAC7-F1
#
_cell.length_a   1.000
_cell.length_b   1.000
_cell.length_c   1.000
_cell.angle_alpha   90.00
_cell.angle_beta   90.00
_cell.angle_gamma   90.00
#
_symmetry.space_group_name_H-M   'P 1'
#
loop_
_entity.id
_entity.type
_entity.pdbx_description
1 polymer ?
#
loop_
_entity_poly.entity_id
_entity_poly.type
_entity_poly.pdbx_seq_one_letter_code
_entity_poly.pdbx_strand_id
1 'polypeptide(L)'
;MPKKNEPAPTKGLSDDILRRLEDAFGLGCSDAEACCFAGVTLSAFQAHLKDDPEFKERREVLKQRPQLLARQTVFKALKDDPKIALEYLDRVAKADL
;
A
#
# COMPACT_ATOMS: atom_id res chain seq x y z
N MET A 1 31.52 16.55 -28.03
CA MET A 1 30.71 17.64 -27.48
C MET A 1 30.60 17.43 -25.98
N PRO A 2 31.03 18.38 -25.12
CA PRO A 2 30.97 18.16 -23.69
C PRO A 2 29.65 18.67 -23.08
N LYS A 3 29.14 17.86 -22.14
CA LYS A 3 28.17 18.10 -21.05
C LYS A 3 26.69 18.27 -21.39
N LYS A 4 25.91 17.23 -21.05
CA LYS A 4 24.70 17.44 -20.25
C LYS A 4 25.07 17.08 -18.81
N ASN A 5 25.28 18.09 -17.98
CA ASN A 5 25.35 17.92 -16.53
C ASN A 5 24.00 17.30 -16.10
N GLU A 6 23.99 16.01 -15.81
CA GLU A 6 22.93 15.46 -14.96
C GLU A 6 23.03 16.17 -13.60
N PRO A 7 21.92 16.65 -13.04
CA PRO A 7 21.94 17.19 -11.69
C PRO A 7 22.44 16.10 -10.76
N ALA A 8 23.38 16.44 -9.86
CA ALA A 8 23.85 15.54 -8.84
C ALA A 8 22.66 14.93 -8.08
N PRO A 9 22.67 13.62 -7.77
CA PRO A 9 21.51 12.96 -7.16
C PRO A 9 21.24 13.61 -5.80
N THR A 10 20.06 14.20 -5.68
CA THR A 10 19.47 14.59 -4.40
C THR A 10 19.38 13.36 -3.50
N LYS A 11 19.61 13.56 -2.20
CA LYS A 11 19.92 12.56 -1.18
C LYS A 11 18.70 11.71 -0.76
N GLY A 12 17.94 11.16 -1.71
CA GLY A 12 16.71 10.38 -1.49
C GLY A 12 16.52 9.24 -2.51
N LEU A 13 15.51 8.39 -2.30
CA LEU A 13 15.16 7.31 -3.23
C LEU A 13 14.60 7.91 -4.53
N SER A 14 14.86 7.25 -5.66
CA SER A 14 14.28 7.66 -6.95
C SER A 14 12.78 7.38 -7.01
N ASP A 15 12.03 8.16 -7.80
CA ASP A 15 10.59 7.98 -8.02
C ASP A 15 10.20 6.55 -8.46
N ASP A 16 11.04 5.86 -9.24
CA ASP A 16 10.78 4.48 -9.66
C ASP A 16 10.79 3.50 -8.47
N ILE A 17 11.75 3.65 -7.55
CA ILE A 17 11.82 2.88 -6.31
C ILE A 17 10.60 3.18 -5.43
N LEU A 18 10.21 4.46 -5.31
CA LEU A 18 9.04 4.86 -4.53
C LEU A 18 7.75 4.23 -5.07
N ARG A 19 7.55 4.26 -6.39
CA ARG A 19 6.38 3.60 -7.03
C ARG A 19 6.34 2.10 -6.74
N ARG A 20 7.48 1.41 -6.89
CA ARG A 20 7.56 -0.04 -6.60
C ARG A 20 7.29 -0.35 -5.13
N LEU A 21 7.76 0.49 -4.21
CA LEU A 21 7.44 0.38 -2.80
C LEU A 21 5.93 0.55 -2.57
N GLU A 22 5.31 1.58 -3.14
CA GLU A 22 3.87 1.81 -3.03
C GLU A 22 3.03 0.65 -3.58
N ASP A 23 3.43 0.09 -4.72
CA ASP A 23 2.80 -1.09 -5.31
C ASP A 23 2.87 -2.29 -4.37
N ALA A 24 4.06 -2.59 -3.83
CA ALA A 24 4.24 -3.67 -2.87
C ALA A 24 3.43 -3.47 -1.58
N PHE A 25 3.41 -2.26 -1.03
CA PHE A 25 2.58 -1.96 0.15
C PHE A 25 1.09 -2.10 -0.17
N GLY A 26 0.67 -1.77 -1.39
CA GLY A 26 -0.70 -2.00 -1.84
C GLY A 26 -1.10 -3.48 -1.91
N LEU A 27 -0.14 -4.39 -1.98
CA LEU A 27 -0.35 -5.84 -1.86
C LEU A 27 -0.34 -6.33 -0.41
N GLY A 28 -0.09 -5.44 0.56
CA GLY A 28 0.01 -5.80 1.98
C GLY A 28 1.40 -6.29 2.40
N CYS A 29 2.42 -6.08 1.58
CA CYS A 29 3.79 -6.50 1.91
C CYS A 29 4.33 -5.79 3.15
N SER A 30 5.19 -6.51 3.88
CA SER A 30 6.05 -5.94 4.92
C SER A 30 7.11 -5.02 4.31
N ASP A 31 7.75 -4.22 5.16
CA ASP A 31 8.82 -3.32 4.73
C ASP A 31 9.99 -4.07 4.07
N ALA A 32 10.32 -5.27 4.56
CA ALA A 32 11.39 -6.10 4.01
C ALA A 32 11.04 -6.65 2.61
N GLU A 33 9.80 -7.14 2.44
CA GLU A 33 9.31 -7.63 1.14
C GLU A 33 9.21 -6.50 0.13
N ALA A 34 8.69 -5.34 0.54
CA ALA A 34 8.60 -4.16 -0.32
C ALA A 34 10.00 -3.67 -0.74
N CYS A 35 10.97 -3.64 0.19
CA CYS A 35 12.36 -3.30 -0.13
C CYS A 35 12.98 -4.30 -1.11
N CYS A 36 12.73 -5.59 -0.91
CA CYS A 36 13.20 -6.65 -1.81
C CYS A 36 12.62 -6.47 -3.23
N PHE A 37 11.32 -6.20 -3.34
CA PHE A 37 10.64 -5.95 -4.62
C PHE A 37 11.14 -4.68 -5.32
N ALA A 38 11.34 -3.60 -4.56
CA ALA A 38 11.77 -2.31 -5.09
C ALA A 38 13.28 -2.21 -5.36
N GLY A 39 14.07 -3.21 -4.94
CA GLY A 39 15.53 -3.23 -5.13
C GLY A 39 16.27 -2.22 -4.25
N VAL A 40 15.77 -1.96 -3.04
CA VAL A 40 16.36 -1.03 -2.08
C VAL A 40 16.71 -1.74 -0.77
N THR A 41 17.74 -1.28 -0.07
CA THR A 41 18.06 -1.82 1.26
C THR A 41 17.10 -1.28 2.31
N LEU A 42 16.82 -2.09 3.34
CA LEU A 42 15.96 -1.66 4.44
C LEU A 42 16.51 -0.42 5.16
N SER A 43 17.83 -0.29 5.28
CA SER A 43 18.47 0.86 5.90
C SER A 43 18.26 2.15 5.11
N ALA A 44 18.39 2.11 3.78
CA ALA A 44 18.13 3.25 2.91
C ALA A 44 16.65 3.66 2.95
N PHE A 45 15.74 2.68 2.97
CA PHE A 45 14.31 2.95 3.12
C PHE A 45 13.98 3.57 4.48
N GLN A 46 14.54 3.05 5.58
CA GLN A 46 14.34 3.64 6.91
C GLN A 46 14.88 5.07 7.03
N ALA A 47 15.99 5.39 6.35
CA ALA A 47 16.48 6.76 6.27
C ALA A 47 15.47 7.65 5.54
N HIS A 48 14.96 7.20 4.38
CA HIS A 48 13.94 7.92 3.64
C HIS A 48 12.67 8.19 4.46
N LEU A 49 12.19 7.22 5.25
CA LEU A 49 11.02 7.41 6.12
C LEU A 49 11.22 8.42 7.27
N LYS A 50 12.48 8.69 7.66
CA LYS A 50 12.78 9.73 8.65
C LYS A 50 12.74 11.11 8.01
N ASP A 51 13.19 11.19 6.75
CA ASP A 51 13.25 12.42 5.98
C ASP A 51 11.90 12.77 5.33
N ASP A 52 11.03 11.77 5.12
CA ASP A 52 9.71 11.89 4.52
C ASP A 52 8.61 11.22 5.39
N PRO A 53 8.06 11.95 6.38
CA PRO A 53 6.98 11.44 7.22
C PRO A 53 5.65 11.29 6.45
N GLU A 54 5.44 12.02 5.35
CA GLU A 54 4.23 11.90 4.54
C GLU A 54 4.20 10.54 3.82
N PHE A 55 5.33 10.12 3.25
CA PHE A 55 5.45 8.79 2.66
C PHE A 55 5.22 7.69 3.70
N LYS A 56 5.71 7.88 4.94
CA LYS A 56 5.48 6.93 6.04
C LYS A 56 3.99 6.76 6.35
N GLU A 57 3.21 7.84 6.40
CA GLU A 57 1.76 7.76 6.59
C GLU A 57 1.07 7.11 5.38
N ARG A 58 1.45 7.52 4.16
CA ARG A 58 0.92 6.97 2.92
C ARG A 58 1.09 5.46 2.82
N ARG A 59 2.25 4.94 3.22
CA ARG A 59 2.55 3.51 3.30
C ARG A 59 1.53 2.75 4.16
N GLU A 60 1.20 3.27 5.34
CA GLU A 60 0.25 2.61 6.24
C GLU A 60 -1.17 2.58 5.65
N VAL A 61 -1.55 3.65 4.92
CA VAL A 61 -2.81 3.68 4.17
C VAL A 61 -2.82 2.65 3.03
N LEU A 62 -1.72 2.53 2.28
CA LEU A 62 -1.60 1.58 1.17
C LEU A 62 -1.77 0.13 1.62
N LYS A 63 -1.26 -0.22 2.80
CA LYS A 63 -1.43 -1.55 3.41
C LYS A 63 -2.89 -1.94 3.70
N GLN A 64 -3.82 -0.99 3.68
CA GLN A 64 -5.27 -1.26 3.83
C GLN A 64 -5.92 -1.76 2.53
N ARG A 65 -5.27 -1.61 1.37
CA ARG A 65 -5.82 -1.99 0.06
C ARG A 65 -6.29 -3.46 -0.01
N PRO A 66 -5.56 -4.46 0.49
CA PRO A 66 -6.05 -5.85 0.47
C PRO A 66 -7.34 -6.05 1.26
N GLN A 67 -7.47 -5.37 2.40
CA GLN A 67 -8.67 -5.44 3.23
C GLN A 67 -9.85 -4.74 2.55
N LEU A 68 -9.60 -3.61 1.89
CA LEU A 68 -10.60 -2.94 1.06
C LEU A 68 -11.06 -3.83 -0.10
N LEU A 69 -10.13 -4.52 -0.78
CA LEU A 69 -10.43 -5.47 -1.84
C LEU A 69 -11.29 -6.64 -1.32
N ALA A 70 -10.96 -7.19 -0.15
CA ALA A 70 -11.76 -8.23 0.49
C ALA A 70 -13.18 -7.74 0.79
N ARG A 71 -13.32 -6.52 1.34
CA ARG A 71 -14.64 -5.89 1.59
C ARG A 71 -15.43 -5.73 0.29
N GLN A 72 -14.80 -5.25 -0.78
CA GLN A 72 -15.43 -5.12 -2.09
C GLN A 72 -15.87 -6.47 -2.66
N THR A 73 -15.08 -7.52 -2.44
CA THR A 73 -15.39 -8.88 -2.91
C THR A 73 -16.65 -9.39 -2.24
N VAL A 74 -16.75 -9.28 -0.91
CA VAL A 74 -17.95 -9.65 -0.15
C VAL A 74 -19.15 -8.81 -0.58
N PHE A 75 -18.97 -7.50 -0.73
CA PHE A 75 -20.04 -6.60 -1.15
C PHE A 75 -20.61 -6.98 -2.53
N LYS A 76 -19.74 -7.30 -3.50
CA LYS A 76 -20.18 -7.77 -4.82
C LYS A 76 -20.95 -9.08 -4.74
N ALA A 77 -20.52 -10.01 -3.89
CA ALA A 77 -21.19 -11.29 -3.69
C ALA A 77 -22.62 -11.15 -3.12
N LEU A 78 -22.95 -10.06 -2.41
CA LEU A 78 -24.31 -9.80 -1.91
C LEU A 78 -25.37 -9.81 -3.02
N LYS A 79 -24.98 -9.44 -4.25
CA LYS A 79 -25.90 -9.38 -5.39
C LYS A 79 -26.31 -10.77 -5.88
N ASP A 80 -25.38 -11.72 -5.81
CA ASP A 80 -25.50 -13.01 -6.48
C ASP A 80 -25.74 -14.17 -5.49
N ASP A 81 -25.39 -13.99 -4.21
CA ASP A 81 -25.57 -14.98 -3.14
C ASP A 81 -26.52 -14.47 -2.05
N PRO A 82 -27.81 -14.91 -2.07
CA PRO A 82 -28.80 -14.56 -1.07
C PRO A 82 -28.41 -14.94 0.36
N LYS A 83 -27.58 -15.98 0.56
CA LYS A 83 -27.11 -16.38 1.89
C LYS A 83 -26.19 -15.32 2.46
N ILE A 84 -25.23 -14.83 1.67
CA ILE A 84 -24.33 -13.75 2.10
C ILE A 84 -25.13 -12.47 2.39
N ALA A 85 -26.18 -12.18 1.62
CA ALA A 85 -27.09 -11.06 1.88
C ALA A 85 -27.83 -11.18 3.21
N LEU A 86 -28.39 -12.36 3.52
CA LEU A 86 -29.03 -12.63 4.80
C LEU A 86 -28.05 -12.51 5.97
N GLU A 87 -26.86 -13.10 5.87
CA GLU A 87 -25.83 -13.01 6.91
C GLU A 87 -25.39 -11.55 7.17
N TYR A 88 -25.36 -10.70 6.15
CA TYR A 88 -25.08 -9.28 6.32
C TYR A 88 -26.17 -8.56 7.11
N LEU A 89 -27.44 -8.77 6.77
CA LEU A 89 -28.57 -8.19 7.49
C LEU A 89 -28.60 -8.61 8.96
N ASP A 90 -28.34 -9.89 9.25
CA ASP A 90 -28.27 -10.41 10.62
C ASP A 90 -27.17 -9.74 11.46
N ARG A 91 -26.02 -9.43 10.83
CA ARG A 91 -24.91 -8.75 11.51
C ARG A 91 -25.22 -7.28 11.76
N VAL A 92 -25.88 -6.60 10.83
CA VAL A 92 -26.31 -5.20 10.99
C VAL A 92 -27.33 -5.11 12.12
N ALA A 93 -28.36 -5.95 12.10
CA ALA A 93 -29.40 -5.97 13.13
C ALA A 93 -28.83 -6.22 14.55
N LYS A 94 -27.72 -6.94 14.68
CA LYS A 94 -27.02 -7.17 15.96
C LYS A 94 -26.10 -6.03 16.39
N ALA A 95 -25.62 -5.22 15.45
CA ALA A 95 -24.77 -4.06 15.76
C ALA A 95 -25.59 -2.85 16.21
N ASP A 96 -26.87 -2.79 15.81
CA ASP A 96 -27.83 -1.76 16.19
C ASP A 96 -28.55 -2.05 17.54
N LEU A 97 -28.24 -3.19 18.18
CA LEU A 97 -28.73 -3.63 19.50
C LEU A 97 -27.67 -3.40 20.57
#